data_AF-A0A3D5YT48-F1
#
_entry.id   AF-A0A3D5YT48-F1
#
_cell.length_a   1.000
_cell.length_b   1.000
_cell.length_c   1.000
_cell.angle_alpha   90.00
_cell.angle_beta   90.00
_cell.angle_gamma   90.00
#
_symmetry.space_group_name_H-M   'P 1'
#
loop_
_entity.id
_entity.type
_entity.pdbx_description
1 polymer ?
#
loop_
_entity_poly.entity_id
_entity_poly.type
_entity_poly.pdbx_seq_one_letter_code
_entity_poly.pdbx_strand_id
1 'polypeptide(L)'
;MKKLLIAIIASSAVSLAFAAPVESQATAQTAPKFDNTKMKCGETTLKDGANTDTLTGICKGFKFGKGKAGFIDENSGKQVMCQEKKGKLILSSCQAKQ
;
A
#
# COMPACT_ATOMS: atom_id res chain seq x y z
N MET A 1 -18.22 45.44 18.56
CA MET A 1 -19.56 45.67 17.98
C MET A 1 -19.39 46.05 16.50
N LYS A 2 -20.41 45.75 15.69
CA LYS A 2 -20.60 46.03 14.25
C LYS A 2 -20.18 44.91 13.29
N LYS A 3 -21.18 44.04 13.08
CA LYS A 3 -21.44 43.29 11.85
C LYS A 3 -21.65 44.30 10.71
N LEU A 4 -21.14 44.04 9.50
CA LEU A 4 -21.65 44.65 8.28
C LEU A 4 -21.43 43.70 7.09
N LEU A 5 -22.55 43.15 6.64
CA LEU A 5 -22.73 42.47 5.37
C LEU A 5 -22.91 43.55 4.28
N ILE A 6 -22.15 43.47 3.20
CA ILE A 6 -22.37 44.21 1.94
C ILE A 6 -21.92 43.23 0.83
N ALA A 7 -22.84 42.52 0.16
CA ALA A 7 -23.68 42.95 -0.95
C ALA A 7 -22.93 43.02 -2.31
N ILE A 8 -23.17 41.99 -3.11
CA ILE A 8 -23.41 41.96 -4.56
C ILE A 8 -22.53 42.83 -5.46
N ILE A 9 -21.71 42.17 -6.30
CA ILE A 9 -21.42 42.68 -7.64
C ILE A 9 -21.44 41.51 -8.62
N ALA A 10 -22.55 41.40 -9.34
CA ALA A 10 -22.57 40.74 -10.63
C ALA A 10 -21.88 41.68 -11.63
N SER A 11 -20.88 41.20 -12.37
CA SER A 11 -20.63 41.61 -13.76
C SER A 11 -19.47 40.84 -14.38
N SER A 12 -19.73 40.42 -15.62
CA SER A 12 -18.80 40.25 -16.74
C SER A 12 -17.70 39.20 -16.64
N ALA A 13 -18.03 38.05 -17.24
CA ALA A 13 -17.23 37.27 -18.19
C ALA A 13 -15.73 37.61 -18.29
N VAL A 14 -14.91 36.65 -17.87
CA VAL A 14 -13.55 36.51 -18.37
C VAL A 14 -13.43 35.10 -18.94
N SER A 15 -13.46 35.00 -20.27
CA SER A 15 -13.05 33.80 -20.98
C SER A 15 -11.55 33.61 -20.77
N LEU A 16 -11.16 32.65 -19.94
CA LEU A 16 -9.80 32.16 -19.87
C LEU A 16 -9.74 30.71 -20.35
N ALA A 17 -9.14 30.60 -21.52
CA ALA A 17 -8.54 29.44 -22.14
C ALA A 17 -7.90 28.44 -21.17
N PHE A 18 -8.05 27.16 -21.52
CA PHE A 18 -7.13 26.05 -21.28
C PHE A 18 -6.37 26.02 -19.94
N ALA A 19 -6.86 25.19 -19.03
CA ALA A 19 -6.01 24.20 -18.36
C ALA A 19 -6.91 23.09 -17.84
N ALA A 20 -6.71 21.87 -18.38
CA ALA A 20 -7.20 20.65 -17.77
C ALA A 20 -6.88 20.67 -16.27
N PRO A 21 -7.72 20.06 -15.40
CA PRO A 21 -7.41 19.98 -13.99
C PRO A 21 -6.01 19.41 -13.87
N VAL A 22 -5.09 20.24 -13.35
CA VAL A 22 -3.89 19.75 -12.71
C VAL A 22 -4.40 18.94 -11.53
N GLU A 23 -4.72 17.67 -11.83
CA GLU A 23 -4.77 16.59 -10.88
C GLU A 23 -3.58 16.81 -9.99
N SER A 24 -3.89 17.14 -8.74
CA SER A 24 -2.90 17.45 -7.74
C SER A 24 -1.88 16.31 -7.78
N GLN A 25 -0.72 16.60 -8.35
CA GLN A 25 0.49 15.83 -8.12
C GLN A 25 0.87 16.10 -6.67
N ALA A 26 0.03 15.62 -5.75
CA ALA A 26 0.57 14.96 -4.59
C ALA A 26 1.52 13.94 -5.19
N THR A 27 2.81 14.18 -4.99
CA THR A 27 3.87 13.20 -5.13
C THR A 27 3.47 12.02 -4.25
N ALA A 28 2.57 11.19 -4.77
CA ALA A 28 2.45 9.81 -4.39
C ALA A 28 3.81 9.26 -4.78
N GLN A 29 4.76 9.30 -3.83
CA GLN A 29 5.78 8.29 -3.75
C GLN A 29 4.99 7.00 -3.80
N THR A 30 4.84 6.44 -5.00
CA THR A 30 4.08 5.24 -5.27
C THR A 30 4.72 4.20 -4.40
N ALA A 31 4.17 4.00 -3.20
CA ALA A 31 4.62 2.96 -2.30
C ALA A 31 4.59 1.69 -3.17
N PRO A 32 5.74 1.02 -3.34
CA PRO A 32 5.89 -0.03 -4.32
C PRO A 32 4.68 -0.95 -4.25
N LYS A 33 3.96 -1.07 -5.37
CA LYS A 33 2.74 -1.86 -5.43
C LYS A 33 3.10 -3.28 -5.00
N PHE A 34 2.32 -3.83 -4.08
CA PHE A 34 2.54 -5.20 -3.62
C PHE A 34 2.54 -6.15 -4.82
N ASP A 35 3.62 -6.91 -4.94
CA ASP A 35 3.87 -7.88 -6.00
C ASP A 35 4.26 -9.20 -5.33
N ASN A 36 3.41 -10.20 -5.49
CA ASN A 36 3.58 -11.53 -4.90
C ASN A 36 4.78 -12.29 -5.47
N THR A 37 5.36 -11.84 -6.59
CA THR A 37 6.57 -12.42 -7.18
C THR A 37 7.87 -11.78 -6.68
N LYS A 38 7.77 -10.61 -6.05
CA LYS A 38 8.92 -9.80 -5.59
C LYS A 38 8.95 -9.59 -4.08
N MET A 39 8.28 -10.45 -3.34
CA MET A 39 8.18 -10.33 -1.89
C MET A 39 9.55 -10.54 -1.23
N LYS A 40 9.88 -9.70 -0.26
CA LYS A 40 11.14 -9.74 0.48
C LYS A 40 10.93 -9.70 1.98
N CYS A 41 11.76 -10.48 2.67
CA CYS A 41 11.92 -10.46 4.11
C CYS A 41 13.41 -10.43 4.46
N GLY A 42 13.86 -9.33 5.04
CA GLY A 42 15.27 -9.02 5.21
C GLY A 42 15.96 -8.96 3.84
N GLU A 43 17.08 -9.64 3.76
CA GLU A 43 17.84 -9.80 2.52
C GLU A 43 17.32 -10.97 1.65
N THR A 44 16.35 -11.74 2.16
CA THR A 44 15.84 -12.94 1.49
C THR A 44 14.63 -12.60 0.61
N THR A 45 14.72 -12.97 -0.67
CA THR A 45 13.57 -12.95 -1.57
C THR A 45 12.74 -14.21 -1.35
N LEU A 46 11.45 -14.05 -1.07
CA LEU A 46 10.54 -15.16 -0.82
C LEU A 46 10.25 -15.92 -2.11
N LYS A 47 10.17 -17.25 -1.99
CA LYS A 47 9.79 -18.15 -3.08
C LYS A 47 8.57 -18.95 -2.67
N ASP A 48 7.84 -19.47 -3.65
CA ASP A 48 6.65 -20.26 -3.38
C ASP A 48 7.07 -21.56 -2.67
N GLY A 49 6.33 -21.93 -1.63
CA GLY A 49 6.69 -23.05 -0.77
C GLY A 49 7.78 -22.75 0.27
N ALA A 50 8.13 -21.47 0.49
CA ALA A 50 9.06 -21.05 1.54
C ALA A 50 8.61 -21.55 2.92
N ASN A 51 9.56 -22.02 3.72
CA ASN A 51 9.26 -22.57 5.04
C ASN A 51 8.91 -21.46 6.04
N THR A 52 7.70 -21.49 6.59
CA THR A 52 7.20 -20.47 7.53
C THR A 52 8.00 -20.37 8.82
N ASP A 53 8.63 -21.46 9.27
CA ASP A 53 9.52 -21.43 10.44
C ASP A 53 10.74 -20.54 10.18
N THR A 54 11.34 -20.64 8.99
CA THR A 54 12.45 -19.77 8.57
C THR A 54 11.97 -18.32 8.44
N LEU A 55 10.74 -18.12 7.92
CA LEU A 55 10.15 -16.78 7.76
C LEU A 55 9.90 -16.07 9.09
N THR A 56 9.61 -16.81 10.15
CA THR A 56 9.39 -16.24 11.49
C THR A 56 10.62 -15.50 12.02
N GLY A 57 11.82 -15.93 11.67
CA GLY A 57 13.07 -15.31 12.10
C GLY A 57 13.58 -14.17 11.20
N ILE A 58 13.17 -14.14 9.92
CA ILE A 58 13.68 -13.16 8.93
C ILE A 58 12.67 -12.06 8.59
N CYS A 59 11.37 -12.37 8.61
CA CYS A 59 10.33 -11.44 8.21
C CYS A 59 9.94 -10.55 9.41
N LYS A 60 10.05 -9.23 9.24
CA LYS A 60 9.59 -8.29 10.27
C LYS A 60 8.09 -8.39 10.48
N GLY A 61 7.68 -8.38 11.74
CA GLY A 61 6.27 -8.42 12.13
C GLY A 61 5.57 -9.74 11.73
N PHE A 62 6.34 -10.82 11.55
CA PHE A 62 5.77 -12.12 11.22
C PHE A 62 4.80 -12.59 12.31
N LYS A 63 3.61 -12.98 11.89
CA LYS A 63 2.53 -13.51 12.70
C LYS A 63 1.90 -14.69 11.99
N PHE A 64 1.95 -15.83 12.64
CA PHE A 64 1.28 -17.02 12.16
C PHE A 64 0.02 -17.30 12.98
N GLY A 65 -1.07 -17.62 12.30
CA GLY A 65 -2.32 -17.99 12.97
C GLY A 65 -3.38 -18.48 11.99
N LYS A 66 -4.16 -19.49 12.39
CA LYS A 66 -5.26 -20.06 11.59
C LYS A 66 -4.85 -20.48 10.16
N GLY A 67 -3.64 -21.02 9.98
CA GLY A 67 -3.12 -21.42 8.66
C GLY A 67 -2.80 -20.24 7.73
N LYS A 68 -2.60 -19.05 8.30
CA LYS A 68 -2.16 -17.85 7.58
C LYS A 68 -0.91 -17.27 8.23
N ALA A 69 0.02 -16.84 7.39
CA ALA A 69 1.22 -16.13 7.77
C ALA A 69 1.08 -14.67 7.33
N GLY A 70 1.04 -13.75 8.29
CA GLY A 70 1.10 -12.32 8.08
C GLY A 70 2.50 -11.80 8.36
N PHE A 71 3.04 -10.90 7.54
CA PHE A 71 4.33 -10.26 7.77
C PHE A 71 4.41 -8.93 7.02
N ILE A 72 5.48 -8.18 7.20
CA ILE A 72 5.73 -6.96 6.41
C ILE A 72 6.62 -7.34 5.23
N ASP A 73 6.13 -7.11 4.02
CA ASP A 73 6.94 -7.20 2.82
C ASP A 73 7.86 -5.98 2.75
N GLU A 74 9.17 -6.17 2.89
CA GLU A 74 10.13 -5.06 2.87
C GLU A 74 10.32 -4.47 1.47
N ASN A 75 9.88 -5.16 0.41
CA ASN A 75 9.88 -4.60 -0.93
C ASN A 75 8.80 -3.53 -1.10
N SER A 76 7.56 -3.78 -0.67
CA SER A 76 6.44 -2.82 -0.74
C SER A 76 6.27 -1.94 0.51
N GLY A 77 6.88 -2.34 1.63
CA GLY A 77 6.64 -1.76 2.96
C GLY A 77 5.24 -2.07 3.52
N LYS A 78 4.46 -2.95 2.87
CA LYS A 78 3.08 -3.25 3.26
C LYS A 78 3.00 -4.52 4.09
N GLN A 79 2.02 -4.57 4.99
CA GLN A 79 1.68 -5.80 5.67
C GLN A 79 0.95 -6.73 4.68
N VAL A 80 1.43 -7.96 4.57
CA VAL A 80 0.94 -8.97 3.64
C VAL A 80 0.47 -10.17 4.43
N MET A 81 -0.57 -10.83 3.95
CA MET A 81 -1.10 -12.06 4.53
C MET A 81 -1.15 -13.14 3.46
N CYS A 82 -0.47 -14.24 3.73
CA CYS A 82 -0.38 -15.40 2.86
C CYS A 82 -1.01 -16.61 3.56
N GLN A 83 -1.54 -17.55 2.78
CA GLN A 83 -1.88 -18.86 3.31
C GLN A 83 -0.62 -19.70 3.51
N GLU A 84 -0.66 -20.54 4.52
CA GLU A 84 0.34 -21.55 4.80
C GLU A 84 -0.33 -22.92 4.69
N LYS A 85 0.42 -23.88 4.14
CA LYS A 85 -0.02 -25.26 3.99
C LYS A 85 1.15 -26.19 4.27
N LYS A 86 1.09 -26.94 5.38
CA LYS A 86 2.11 -27.91 5.80
C LYS A 86 3.50 -27.28 6.05
N GLY A 87 3.55 -26.16 6.75
CA GLY A 87 4.76 -25.39 7.05
C GLY A 87 5.30 -24.60 5.85
N LYS A 88 4.54 -24.50 4.76
CA LYS A 88 4.98 -23.85 3.51
C LYS A 88 4.06 -22.69 3.15
N LEU A 89 4.66 -21.54 2.86
CA LEU A 89 3.97 -20.34 2.41
C LEU A 89 3.50 -20.50 0.95
N ILE A 90 2.28 -20.08 0.65
CA ILE A 90 1.75 -20.04 -0.72
C ILE A 90 1.74 -18.58 -1.19
N LEU A 91 2.71 -18.21 -2.04
CA LEU A 91 2.87 -16.84 -2.54
C LEU A 91 1.66 -16.38 -3.36
N SER A 92 1.06 -17.30 -4.12
CA SER A 92 -0.13 -17.01 -4.95
C SER A 92 -1.33 -16.54 -4.13
N SER A 93 -1.38 -16.92 -2.85
CA SER A 93 -2.44 -16.55 -1.92
C SER A 93 -2.13 -15.29 -1.10
N CYS A 94 -0.92 -14.74 -1.25
CA CYS A 94 -0.50 -13.55 -0.54
C CYS A 94 -1.27 -12.33 -1.02
N GLN A 95 -1.82 -11.58 -0.06
CA GLN A 95 -2.52 -10.33 -0.32
C GLN A 95 -1.97 -9.25 0.60
N ALA A 96 -1.70 -8.06 0.06
CA ALA A 96 -1.43 -6.90 0.89
C ALA A 96 -2.70 -6.51 1.65
N LYS A 97 -2.57 -6.43 2.97
CA LYS A 97 -3.58 -5.82 3.83
C LYS A 97 -3.51 -4.31 3.59
N GLN A 98 -4.57 -3.77 2.99
CA GLN A 98 -4.69 -2.33 2.73
C GLN A 98 -4.76 -1.54 4.04
#